data_AF-A0A497PVN7-F1
#
_entry.id   AF-A0A497PVN7-F1
#
_cell.length_a   1.000
_cell.length_b   1.000
_cell.length_c   1.000
_cell.angle_alpha   90.00
_cell.angle_beta   90.00
_cell.angle_gamma   90.00
#
_symmetry.space_group_name_H-M   'P 1'
#
loop_
_entity.id
_entity.type
_entity.pdbx_description
1 polymer ?
#
loop_
_entity_poly.entity_id
_entity_poly.type
_entity_poly.pdbx_seq_one_letter_code
_entity_poly.pdbx_strand_id
1 'polypeptide(L)'
;MSEEEAYEFVKGTLKKERITPYTEDEIPVINSVSACINCGLCINHCPVVAAVGVDVFSGPRSIAVELSRSPPEYWATADKVYLCTGCGTCREVCPKNVDIPEVVNIVRRRIFEHRPDLVPKGLHAVRETLRTHNLAFEPWADI
;
A
#
# COMPACT_ATOMS: atom_id res chain seq x y z
N MET A 1 25.93 25.79 -1.94
CA MET A 1 25.67 24.36 -1.72
C MET A 1 25.68 23.71 -3.08
N SER A 2 26.53 22.71 -3.29
CA SER A 2 26.55 21.93 -4.53
C SER A 2 25.30 21.04 -4.63
N GLU A 3 25.04 20.51 -5.82
CA GLU A 3 23.93 19.57 -6.05
C GLU A 3 24.07 18.29 -5.21
N GLU A 4 25.29 17.78 -5.07
CA GLU A 4 25.63 16.63 -4.24
C GLU A 4 25.35 16.89 -2.74
N GLU A 5 25.75 18.08 -2.25
CA GLU A 5 25.46 18.49 -0.87
C GLU A 5 23.96 18.61 -0.61
N ALA A 6 23.19 19.08 -1.60
CA ALA A 6 21.73 19.15 -1.51
C ALA A 6 21.09 17.75 -1.48
N TYR A 7 21.55 16.84 -2.33
CA TYR A 7 21.04 15.47 -2.41
C TYR A 7 21.26 14.71 -1.10
N GLU A 8 22.48 14.75 -0.55
CA GLU A 8 22.78 14.06 0.71
C GLU A 8 22.07 14.71 1.90
N PHE A 9 21.83 16.03 1.90
CA PHE A 9 20.99 16.69 2.89
C PHE A 9 19.53 16.20 2.86
N VAL A 10 18.93 16.11 1.67
CA VAL A 10 17.56 15.61 1.49
C VAL A 10 17.47 14.16 1.94
N LYS A 11 18.39 13.31 1.48
CA LYS A 11 18.46 11.89 1.86
C LYS A 11 18.63 11.70 3.37
N GLY A 12 19.49 12.49 4.00
CA GLY A 12 19.66 12.51 5.46
C GLY A 12 18.37 12.86 6.19
N THR A 13 17.63 13.86 5.69
CA THR A 13 16.34 14.27 6.25
C THR A 13 15.28 13.17 6.09
N LEU A 14 15.13 12.60 4.90
CA LEU A 14 14.18 11.51 4.64
C LEU A 14 14.43 10.31 5.54
N LYS A 15 15.71 9.92 5.73
CA LYS A 15 16.09 8.82 6.63
C LYS A 15 15.76 9.13 8.09
N LYS A 16 16.03 10.36 8.55
CA LYS A 16 15.71 10.81 9.91
C LYS A 16 14.21 10.77 10.19
N GLU A 17 13.41 11.23 9.23
CA GLU A 17 11.95 11.27 9.34
C GLU A 17 11.27 9.94 8.95
N ARG A 18 12.05 8.89 8.62
CA ARG A 18 11.55 7.58 8.17
C ARG A 18 10.61 7.67 6.97
N ILE A 19 10.88 8.64 6.08
CA ILE A 19 10.16 8.80 4.83
C ILE A 19 10.84 7.89 3.79
N THR A 20 10.10 6.91 3.30
CA THR A 20 10.54 6.04 2.20
C THR A 20 9.99 6.59 0.89
N PRO A 21 10.86 7.04 -0.04
CA PRO A 21 10.45 7.46 -1.38
C PRO A 21 9.72 6.35 -2.12
N TYR A 22 8.92 6.70 -3.12
CA TYR A 22 8.39 5.72 -4.06
C TYR A 22 9.48 5.26 -5.02
N THR A 23 9.48 3.96 -5.35
CA THR A 23 10.33 3.43 -6.42
C THR A 23 9.76 3.79 -7.79
N GLU A 24 10.57 3.69 -8.85
CA GLU A 24 10.13 4.06 -10.21
C GLU A 24 8.91 3.27 -10.69
N ASP A 25 8.79 2.00 -10.28
CA ASP A 25 7.65 1.13 -10.56
C ASP A 25 6.39 1.50 -9.75
N GLU A 26 6.55 2.09 -8.56
CA GLU A 26 5.44 2.53 -7.72
C GLU A 26 4.82 3.85 -8.20
N ILE A 27 5.62 4.75 -8.80
CA ILE A 27 5.20 6.11 -9.18
C ILE A 27 3.93 6.11 -10.06
N PRO A 28 3.80 5.29 -11.13
CA PRO A 28 2.59 5.26 -11.95
C PRO A 28 1.33 4.87 -11.15
N VAL A 29 1.46 3.91 -10.23
CA VAL A 29 0.35 3.44 -9.38
C VAL A 29 -0.09 4.55 -8.45
N ILE A 30 0.84 5.22 -7.79
CA ILE A 30 0.54 6.34 -6.88
C ILE A 30 -0.06 7.52 -7.65
N ASN A 31 0.46 7.85 -8.82
CA ASN A 31 -0.08 8.92 -9.66
C ASN A 31 -1.51 8.62 -10.14
N SER A 32 -1.89 7.34 -10.29
CA SER A 32 -3.27 6.98 -10.65
C SER A 32 -4.30 7.50 -9.62
N VAL A 33 -3.91 7.60 -8.34
CA VAL A 33 -4.79 8.11 -7.26
C VAL A 33 -5.22 9.54 -7.51
N SER A 34 -4.37 10.37 -8.13
CA SER A 34 -4.68 11.76 -8.48
C SER A 34 -5.82 11.89 -9.48
N ALA A 35 -6.16 10.82 -10.22
CA ALA A 35 -7.31 10.80 -11.12
C ALA A 35 -8.65 10.55 -10.40
N CYS A 36 -8.64 10.26 -9.10
CA CYS A 36 -9.85 9.97 -8.32
C CYS A 36 -10.79 11.18 -8.27
N ILE A 37 -12.01 11.01 -8.80
CA ILE A 37 -13.08 12.03 -8.80
C ILE A 37 -14.04 11.93 -7.61
N ASN A 38 -13.71 11.13 -6.59
CA ASN A 38 -14.53 10.92 -5.38
C ASN A 38 -15.97 10.42 -5.65
N CYS A 39 -16.19 9.62 -6.70
CA CYS A 39 -17.52 9.11 -7.04
C CYS A 39 -18.09 8.04 -6.09
N GLY A 40 -17.26 7.39 -5.27
CA GLY A 40 -17.71 6.43 -4.25
C GLY A 40 -18.03 5.01 -4.74
N LEU A 41 -17.96 4.73 -6.04
CA LEU A 41 -18.26 3.39 -6.60
C LEU A 41 -17.45 2.26 -5.96
N CYS A 42 -16.15 2.51 -5.72
CA CYS A 42 -15.27 1.54 -5.06
C CYS A 42 -15.70 1.18 -3.63
N ILE A 43 -16.42 2.07 -2.93
CA ILE A 43 -16.95 1.81 -1.58
C ILE A 43 -18.22 0.96 -1.71
N ASN A 44 -19.15 1.36 -2.57
CA ASN A 44 -20.44 0.67 -2.77
C ASN A 44 -20.27 -0.78 -3.26
N HIS A 45 -19.26 -1.06 -4.09
CA HIS A 45 -18.99 -2.40 -4.61
C HIS A 45 -17.99 -3.19 -3.77
N CYS A 46 -17.47 -2.66 -2.66
CA CYS A 46 -16.52 -3.40 -1.84
C CYS A 46 -17.26 -4.43 -0.96
N PRO A 47 -16.96 -5.74 -1.09
CA PRO A 47 -17.62 -6.77 -0.29
C PRO A 47 -17.29 -6.65 1.20
N VAL A 48 -16.11 -6.11 1.54
CA VAL A 48 -15.71 -5.88 2.94
C VAL A 48 -16.56 -4.78 3.56
N VAL A 49 -16.75 -3.65 2.87
CA VAL A 49 -17.61 -2.56 3.35
C VAL A 49 -19.04 -3.07 3.54
N ALA A 50 -19.56 -3.86 2.61
CA ALA A 50 -20.88 -4.47 2.73
C ALA A 50 -21.01 -5.39 3.96
N ALA A 51 -19.93 -6.09 4.33
CA ALA A 51 -19.93 -7.04 5.44
C ALA A 51 -19.76 -6.37 6.82
N VAL A 52 -18.88 -5.37 6.94
CA VAL A 52 -18.52 -4.77 8.25
C VAL A 52 -19.02 -3.35 8.47
N GLY A 53 -19.55 -2.70 7.42
CA GLY A 53 -19.99 -1.31 7.45
C GLY A 53 -18.85 -0.30 7.27
N VAL A 54 -19.21 0.90 6.80
CA VAL A 54 -18.26 1.98 6.48
C VAL A 54 -17.57 2.59 7.71
N ASP A 55 -18.20 2.50 8.88
CA ASP A 55 -17.65 2.99 10.15
C ASP A 55 -16.46 2.14 10.62
N VAL A 56 -16.47 0.84 10.29
CA VAL A 56 -15.37 -0.09 10.60
C VAL A 56 -14.32 -0.04 9.48
N PHE A 57 -14.75 -0.12 8.23
CA PHE A 57 -13.88 0.01 7.07
C PHE A 57 -14.39 1.09 6.13
N SER A 58 -13.75 2.26 6.15
CA SER A 58 -14.13 3.43 5.33
C SER A 58 -14.01 3.20 3.81
N GLY A 59 -13.51 2.04 3.41
CA GLY A 59 -13.52 1.53 2.06
C GLY A 59 -12.18 1.70 1.32
N PRO A 60 -12.06 1.11 0.12
CA PRO A 60 -10.77 0.99 -0.56
C PRO A 60 -10.10 2.35 -0.86
N ARG A 61 -10.90 3.38 -1.19
CA ARG A 61 -10.38 4.74 -1.48
C ARG A 61 -9.66 5.37 -0.29
N SER A 62 -10.08 5.11 0.95
CA SER A 62 -9.43 5.74 2.11
C SER A 62 -7.96 5.32 2.19
N ILE A 63 -7.65 4.05 1.92
CA ILE A 63 -6.27 3.56 1.89
C ILE A 63 -5.43 4.31 0.85
N ALA A 64 -5.99 4.54 -0.34
CA ALA A 64 -5.29 5.23 -1.42
C ALA A 64 -5.05 6.72 -1.13
N VAL A 65 -6.03 7.40 -0.52
CA VAL A 65 -5.91 8.81 -0.16
C VAL A 65 -4.88 9.03 0.94
N GLU A 66 -4.85 8.16 1.95
CA GLU A 66 -3.90 8.25 3.08
C GLU A 66 -2.45 8.12 2.61
N LEU A 67 -2.18 7.26 1.61
CA LEU A 67 -0.87 7.16 0.96
C LEU A 67 -0.41 8.47 0.30
N SER A 68 -1.35 9.20 -0.33
CA SER A 68 -1.04 10.44 -1.05
C SER A 68 -0.80 11.64 -0.12
N ARG A 69 -1.26 11.59 1.14
CA ARG A 69 -1.32 12.76 2.04
C ARG A 69 -0.40 12.68 3.26
N SER A 70 0.04 11.48 3.65
CA SER A 70 0.68 11.31 4.97
C SER A 70 1.96 10.45 4.97
N PRO A 71 3.04 10.80 4.24
CA PRO A 71 4.38 10.34 4.63
C PRO A 71 4.81 11.06 5.92
N PRO A 72 5.26 10.37 7.00
CA PRO A 72 5.57 8.94 7.15
C PRO A 72 4.47 8.10 7.85
N GLU A 73 3.29 8.68 8.08
CA GLU A 73 2.23 8.17 8.96
C GLU A 73 1.23 7.23 8.28
N TYR A 74 1.44 6.85 7.02
CA TYR A 74 0.56 5.91 6.31
C TYR A 74 0.38 4.55 7.04
N TRP A 75 1.27 4.22 7.99
CA TRP A 75 1.09 3.13 8.98
C TRP A 75 -0.17 3.23 9.83
N ALA A 76 -0.73 4.43 10.02
CA ALA A 76 -1.99 4.64 10.73
C ALA A 76 -3.17 3.93 10.06
N THR A 77 -2.98 3.46 8.81
CA THR A 77 -3.95 2.63 8.10
C THR A 77 -3.71 1.14 8.24
N ALA A 78 -2.73 0.69 9.04
CA ALA A 78 -2.37 -0.71 9.15
C ALA A 78 -3.54 -1.60 9.61
N ASP A 79 -4.35 -1.11 10.55
CA ASP A 79 -5.59 -1.78 10.99
C ASP A 79 -6.58 -1.98 9.82
N LYS A 80 -6.72 -0.98 8.95
CA LYS A 80 -7.68 -0.97 7.83
C LYS A 80 -7.16 -1.69 6.60
N VAL A 81 -5.87 -1.60 6.30
CA VAL A 81 -5.28 -2.20 5.08
C VAL A 81 -5.37 -3.73 5.11
N TYR A 82 -5.34 -4.34 6.30
CA TYR A 82 -5.49 -5.78 6.45
C TYR A 82 -6.95 -6.25 6.47
N LEU A 83 -7.94 -5.35 6.49
CA LEU A 83 -9.35 -5.69 6.22
C LEU A 83 -9.60 -5.92 4.72
N CYS A 84 -8.80 -5.31 3.85
CA CYS A 84 -8.92 -5.51 2.41
C CYS A 84 -8.65 -6.98 2.03
N THR A 85 -9.55 -7.61 1.29
CA THR A 85 -9.36 -9.01 0.84
C THR A 85 -8.53 -9.13 -0.45
N GLY A 86 -8.20 -8.01 -1.10
CA GLY A 86 -7.51 -8.02 -2.40
C GLY A 86 -8.38 -8.44 -3.59
N CYS A 87 -9.72 -8.41 -3.45
CA CYS A 87 -10.65 -8.87 -4.49
C CYS A 87 -10.63 -8.09 -5.82
N GLY A 88 -10.05 -6.89 -5.87
CA GLY A 88 -9.90 -6.14 -7.13
C GLY A 88 -11.11 -5.34 -7.61
N THR A 89 -12.33 -5.61 -7.12
CA THR A 89 -13.57 -4.98 -7.61
C THR A 89 -13.54 -3.45 -7.65
N CYS A 90 -12.85 -2.82 -6.69
CA CYS A 90 -12.70 -1.37 -6.64
C CYS A 90 -12.01 -0.75 -7.87
N ARG A 91 -11.10 -1.49 -8.54
CA ARG A 91 -10.49 -1.08 -9.80
C ARG A 91 -11.43 -1.29 -10.97
N GLU A 92 -12.11 -2.45 -11.02
CA GLU A 92 -13.03 -2.82 -12.10
C GLU A 92 -14.17 -1.82 -12.27
N VAL A 93 -14.72 -1.31 -11.16
CA VAL A 93 -15.82 -0.34 -11.19
C VAL A 93 -15.35 1.12 -11.30
N CYS A 94 -14.03 1.37 -11.34
CA CYS A 94 -13.51 2.73 -11.30
C CYS A 94 -13.51 3.38 -12.68
N PRO A 95 -14.27 4.47 -12.91
CA PRO A 95 -14.33 5.14 -14.23
C PRO A 95 -13.04 5.87 -14.61
N LYS A 96 -12.11 5.99 -13.66
CA LYS A 96 -10.81 6.66 -13.81
C LYS A 96 -9.64 5.69 -13.73
N ASN A 97 -9.91 4.38 -13.63
CA ASN A 97 -8.91 3.33 -13.59
C ASN A 97 -7.84 3.53 -12.49
N VAL A 98 -8.27 3.97 -11.30
CA VAL A 98 -7.38 4.08 -10.13
C VAL A 98 -7.03 2.68 -9.64
N ASP A 99 -5.75 2.37 -9.51
CA ASP A 99 -5.26 1.03 -9.15
C ASP A 99 -5.17 0.82 -7.63
N ILE A 100 -6.32 0.95 -6.95
CA ILE A 100 -6.41 0.77 -5.49
C ILE A 100 -5.86 -0.61 -5.01
N PRO A 101 -6.07 -1.74 -5.73
CA PRO A 101 -5.49 -3.02 -5.33
C PRO A 101 -3.96 -2.96 -5.20
N GLU A 102 -3.28 -2.36 -6.17
CA GLU A 102 -1.81 -2.27 -6.12
C GLU A 102 -1.34 -1.26 -5.09
N VAL A 103 -2.07 -0.16 -4.91
CA VAL A 103 -1.85 0.78 -3.81
C VAL A 103 -1.90 0.06 -2.44
N VAL A 104 -2.85 -0.85 -2.23
CA VAL A 104 -2.92 -1.68 -1.01
C VAL A 104 -1.68 -2.57 -0.85
N ASN A 105 -1.20 -3.18 -1.94
CA ASN A 105 0.01 -4.02 -1.92
C ASN A 105 1.25 -3.20 -1.54
N ILE A 106 1.40 -2.00 -2.12
CA ILE A 106 2.48 -1.07 -1.79
C ILE A 106 2.48 -0.73 -0.28
N VAL A 107 1.31 -0.38 0.29
CA VAL A 107 1.21 -0.13 1.74
C VAL A 107 1.63 -1.36 2.55
N ARG A 108 1.12 -2.53 2.20
CA ARG A 108 1.43 -3.77 2.92
C ARG A 108 2.92 -4.10 2.88
N ARG A 109 3.56 -4.01 1.70
CA ARG A 109 5.00 -4.21 1.51
C ARG A 109 5.80 -3.27 2.41
N ARG A 110 5.46 -1.98 2.38
CA ARG A 110 6.09 -0.97 3.22
C ARG A 110 5.92 -1.31 4.72
N ILE A 111 4.73 -1.76 5.14
CA ILE A 111 4.48 -2.11 6.57
C ILE A 111 5.41 -3.25 6.96
N PHE A 112 5.53 -4.26 6.11
CA PHE A 112 6.45 -5.37 6.32
C PHE A 112 7.91 -4.92 6.46
N GLU A 113 8.37 -3.98 5.65
CA GLU A 113 9.77 -3.52 5.61
C GLU A 113 10.13 -2.59 6.76
N HIS A 114 9.22 -1.70 7.15
CA HIS A 114 9.53 -0.60 8.07
C HIS A 114 8.82 -0.67 9.42
N ARG A 115 7.67 -1.37 9.49
CA ARG A 115 6.84 -1.52 10.70
C ARG A 115 6.33 -2.96 10.87
N PRO A 116 7.24 -3.96 10.94
CA PRO A 116 6.86 -5.36 11.06
C PRO A 116 6.03 -5.66 12.32
N ASP A 117 6.07 -4.77 13.32
CA ASP A 117 5.23 -4.80 14.52
C ASP A 117 3.73 -4.62 14.24
N LEU A 118 3.37 -3.98 13.12
CA LEU A 118 1.99 -3.73 12.72
C LEU A 118 1.42 -4.82 11.78
N VAL A 119 2.25 -5.77 11.35
CA VAL A 119 1.82 -6.88 10.50
C VAL A 119 1.09 -7.93 11.36
N PRO A 120 -0.09 -8.44 10.93
CA PRO A 120 -0.77 -9.55 11.58
C PRO A 120 0.15 -10.76 11.79
N LYS A 121 0.17 -11.30 13.02
CA LYS A 121 1.04 -12.43 13.41
C LYS A 121 0.96 -13.64 12.46
N GLY A 122 -0.24 -13.95 11.97
CA GLY A 122 -0.43 -15.05 11.02
C GLY A 122 0.35 -14.88 9.72
N LEU A 123 0.51 -13.64 9.23
CA LEU A 123 1.27 -13.38 7.99
C LEU A 123 2.78 -13.54 8.19
N HIS A 124 3.30 -13.30 9.40
CA HIS A 124 4.71 -13.61 9.72
C HIS A 124 4.99 -15.11 9.59
N ALA A 125 4.07 -15.96 10.08
CA ALA A 125 4.20 -17.41 9.98
C ALA A 125 4.14 -17.91 8.53
N VAL A 126 3.24 -17.33 7.72
CA VAL A 126 3.16 -17.62 6.28
C VAL A 126 4.47 -17.25 5.58
N ARG A 127 5.00 -16.04 5.81
CA ARG A 127 6.26 -15.58 5.23
C ARG A 127 7.42 -16.50 5.58
N GLU A 128 7.54 -16.90 6.85
CA GLU A 128 8.61 -17.79 7.30
C GLU A 128 8.52 -19.13 6.58
N THR A 129 7.33 -19.75 6.56
CA THR A 129 7.08 -21.02 5.87
C THR A 129 7.48 -20.96 4.39
N LEU A 130 7.09 -19.89 3.68
CA LEU A 130 7.44 -19.70 2.27
C LEU A 130 8.96 -19.62 2.04
N ARG A 131 9.68 -18.90 2.92
CA ARG A 131 11.15 -18.75 2.82
C ARG A 131 11.90 -20.02 3.20
N THR A 132 11.51 -20.69 4.29
CA THR A 132 12.19 -21.91 4.77
C THR A 132 12.05 -23.06 3.77
N HIS A 133 10.88 -23.18 3.12
CA HIS A 133 10.58 -24.30 2.25
C HIS A 133 10.70 -23.98 0.75
N ASN A 134 11.17 -22.77 0.39
CA ASN A 134 11.27 -22.28 -0.99
C ASN A 134 9.97 -22.49 -1.80
N LEU A 135 8.83 -22.28 -1.13
CA LEU A 135 7.49 -22.47 -1.72
C LEU A 135 6.95 -21.21 -2.39
N ALA A 136 7.66 -20.09 -2.26
CA ALA A 136 7.42 -18.92 -3.09
C ALA A 136 7.96 -19.22 -4.48
N PHE A 137 7.06 -19.47 -5.43
CA PHE A 137 7.43 -19.54 -6.84
C PHE A 137 8.04 -18.20 -7.26
N GLU A 138 9.33 -18.21 -7.60
CA GLU A 138 10.00 -17.08 -8.24
C GLU A 138 10.02 -17.36 -9.76
N PRO A 139 9.18 -16.68 -10.57
CA PRO A 139 9.06 -16.94 -12.01
C PRO A 139 10.36 -16.73 -12.80
N TRP A 140 11.37 -16.11 -12.18
CA TRP A 140 12.65 -15.69 -12.75
C TRP A 140 13.85 -16.31 -12.01
N ALA A 141 13.64 -17.27 -11.12
CA ALA A 141 14.74 -18.12 -10.67
C ALA A 141 15.11 -19.01 -11.86
N ASP A 142 16.29 -18.76 -12.45
CA ASP A 142 16.78 -19.45 -13.64
C ASP A 142 16.65 -20.97 -13.48
N ILE A 143 15.78 -21.58 -14.31
CA ILE A 143 15.74 -23.02 -14.58
C ILE A 143 16.67 -23.30 -15.76
#